data_AF-A0A1Q5SF68-F1
#
_entry.id   AF-A0A1Q5SF68-F1
#
_cell.length_a   1.000
_cell.length_b   1.000
_cell.length_c   1.000
_cell.angle_alpha   90.00
_cell.angle_beta   90.00
_cell.angle_gamma   90.00
#
_symmetry.space_group_name_H-M   'P 1'
#
loop_
_entity.id
_entity.type
_entity.pdbx_description
1 polymer ?
#
loop_
_entity_poly.entity_id
_entity_poly.type
_entity_poly.pdbx_seq_one_letter_code
_entity_poly.pdbx_strand_id
1 'polypeptide(L)'
;GNFVRDLRKIFEDNKEVSTHAIEMPAGELITQVMSELRGRNLDERKETYKNLRIRDQRQWYAGKAKLNRDLARRWFVALVVVNIAALGAAILRIEFPSVDHWPTDIFVAAAASLMGWVQSKRFHELSSSYALTTHEILLLAAMMPPDNSEEKFSSFVGDAENAFSREHTQWRARRDVA
;
A
#
# COMPACT_ATOMS: atom_id res chain seq x y z
N GLY A 1 -8.93 7.18 -31.64
CA GLY A 1 -9.00 5.89 -30.91
C GLY A 1 -9.71 6.10 -29.58
N ASN A 2 -10.53 5.14 -29.13
CA ASN A 2 -11.36 5.25 -27.92
C ASN A 2 -10.59 5.77 -26.70
N PHE A 3 -9.34 5.34 -26.49
CA PHE A 3 -8.52 5.75 -25.36
C PHE A 3 -8.30 7.27 -25.19
N VAL A 4 -8.05 8.01 -26.27
CA VAL A 4 -7.83 9.47 -26.18
C VAL A 4 -9.12 10.18 -25.79
N ARG A 5 -10.25 9.66 -26.28
CA ARG A 5 -11.58 10.15 -25.92
C ARG A 5 -11.89 9.83 -24.46
N ASP A 6 -11.53 8.64 -23.98
CA ASP A 6 -11.74 8.24 -22.58
C ASP A 6 -10.87 9.05 -21.61
N LEU A 7 -9.62 9.34 -21.96
CA LEU A 7 -8.75 10.25 -21.19
C LEU A 7 -9.32 11.67 -21.14
N ARG A 8 -9.79 12.19 -22.28
CA ARG A 8 -10.43 13.51 -22.34
C ARG A 8 -11.66 13.55 -21.44
N LYS A 9 -12.48 12.50 -21.46
CA LYS A 9 -13.66 12.39 -20.60
C LYS A 9 -13.29 12.38 -19.11
N ILE A 10 -12.29 11.59 -18.70
CA ILE A 10 -11.79 11.59 -17.31
C ILE A 10 -11.31 12.99 -16.90
N PHE A 11 -10.61 13.70 -17.79
CA PHE A 11 -10.17 15.07 -17.52
C PHE A 11 -11.34 16.05 -17.39
N GLU A 12 -12.32 15.98 -18.30
CA GLU A 12 -13.53 16.81 -18.26
C GLU A 12 -14.38 16.54 -17.00
N ASP A 13 -14.48 15.28 -16.58
CA ASP A 13 -15.23 14.86 -15.38
C ASP A 13 -14.54 15.30 -14.08
N ASN A 14 -13.22 15.58 -14.10
CA ASN A 14 -12.43 15.99 -12.93
C ASN A 14 -11.97 17.47 -13.00
N LYS A 15 -12.67 18.29 -13.79
CA LYS A 15 -12.24 19.66 -14.11
C LYS A 15 -12.11 20.58 -12.88
N GLU A 16 -12.94 20.39 -11.85
CA GLU A 16 -12.85 21.16 -10.59
C GLU A 16 -11.57 20.85 -9.79
N VAL A 17 -11.11 19.59 -9.81
CA VAL A 17 -9.84 19.15 -9.20
C VAL A 17 -8.64 19.63 -10.04
N SER A 18 -8.85 19.83 -11.35
CA SER A 18 -7.82 20.24 -12.31
C SER A 18 -7.44 21.73 -12.26
N THR A 19 -8.05 22.53 -11.38
CA THR A 19 -7.73 23.96 -11.23
C THR A 19 -6.26 24.21 -10.82
N HIS A 20 -5.58 23.19 -10.28
CA HIS A 20 -4.13 23.16 -10.03
C HIS A 20 -3.36 22.16 -10.90
N ALA A 21 -4.00 21.53 -11.88
CA ALA A 21 -3.33 20.62 -12.78
C ALA A 21 -2.44 21.40 -13.73
N ILE A 22 -1.17 20.99 -13.80
CA ILE A 22 -0.19 21.45 -14.78
C ILE A 22 -0.86 21.41 -16.17
N GLU A 23 -0.84 22.52 -16.92
CA GLU A 23 -1.25 22.54 -18.32
C GLU A 23 -0.31 21.62 -19.11
N MET A 24 -0.62 20.33 -19.15
CA MET A 24 0.08 19.37 -20.00
C MET A 24 -0.58 19.44 -21.38
N PRO A 25 0.15 19.86 -22.44
CA PRO A 25 -0.38 19.79 -23.78
C PRO A 25 -0.82 18.36 -24.08
N ALA A 26 -1.99 18.17 -24.67
CA ALA A 26 -2.62 16.85 -24.84
C ALA A 26 -1.75 15.82 -25.58
N GLY A 27 -0.69 16.26 -26.28
CA GLY A 27 0.34 15.41 -26.90
C GLY A 27 1.35 14.78 -25.94
N GLU A 28 1.49 15.28 -24.70
CA GLU A 28 2.40 14.74 -23.67
C GLU A 28 1.74 13.66 -22.77
N LEU A 29 0.42 13.54 -22.81
CA LEU A 29 -0.33 12.55 -22.01
C LEU A 29 -0.09 11.10 -22.47
N ILE A 30 0.29 10.91 -23.73
CA ILE A 30 0.68 9.61 -24.29
C ILE A 30 2.17 9.68 -24.57
N THR A 31 2.95 9.00 -23.74
CA THR A 31 4.40 8.94 -23.96
C THR A 31 4.72 8.18 -25.23
N GLN A 32 5.89 8.47 -25.82
CA GLN A 32 6.39 7.73 -26.98
C GLN A 32 6.40 6.21 -26.72
N VAL A 33 6.80 5.80 -25.51
CA VAL A 33 6.80 4.40 -25.06
C VAL A 33 5.40 3.78 -25.09
N MET A 34 4.35 4.52 -24.71
CA MET A 34 2.97 4.03 -24.78
C MET A 34 2.49 3.80 -26.22
N SER A 35 2.87 4.70 -27.13
CA SER A 35 2.56 4.57 -28.56
C SER A 35 3.30 3.39 -29.19
N GLU A 36 4.59 3.24 -28.90
CA GLU A 36 5.42 2.12 -29.35
C GLU A 36 4.88 0.78 -28.84
N LEU A 37 4.55 0.69 -27.54
CA LEU A 37 4.01 -0.53 -26.95
C LEU A 37 2.68 -0.94 -27.59
N ARG A 38 1.83 0.02 -27.98
CA ARG A 38 0.56 -0.27 -28.69
C ARG A 38 0.76 -0.80 -30.11
N GLY A 39 1.87 -0.45 -30.76
CA GLY A 39 2.22 -0.94 -32.09
C GLY A 39 2.82 -2.35 -32.09
N ARG A 40 3.19 -2.89 -30.92
CA ARG A 40 3.73 -4.25 -30.77
C ARG A 40 2.65 -5.31 -30.90
N ASN A 41 3.08 -6.54 -31.16
CA ASN A 41 2.19 -7.69 -31.17
C ASN A 41 1.55 -7.92 -29.78
N LEU A 42 0.44 -8.65 -29.77
CA LEU A 42 -0.34 -8.89 -28.55
C LEU A 42 0.44 -9.63 -27.46
N ASP A 43 1.28 -10.60 -27.84
CA ASP A 43 2.07 -11.40 -26.90
C ASP A 43 3.10 -10.53 -26.14
N GLU A 44 3.80 -9.65 -26.85
CA GLU A 44 4.72 -8.68 -26.26
C GLU A 44 3.98 -7.70 -25.33
N ARG A 45 2.79 -7.25 -25.70
CA ARG A 45 1.96 -6.37 -24.87
C ARG A 45 1.49 -7.07 -23.60
N LYS A 46 1.03 -8.32 -23.70
CA LYS A 46 0.65 -9.17 -22.56
C LYS A 46 1.80 -9.36 -21.59
N GLU A 47 2.97 -9.75 -22.11
CA GLU A 47 4.15 -10.02 -21.29
C GLU A 47 4.67 -8.74 -20.64
N THR A 48 4.66 -7.62 -21.37
CA THR A 48 5.01 -6.30 -20.83
C THR A 48 4.06 -5.91 -19.69
N TYR A 49 2.74 -6.04 -19.88
CA TYR A 49 1.76 -5.72 -18.84
C TYR A 49 1.93 -6.62 -17.61
N LYS A 50 2.11 -7.93 -17.82
CA LYS A 50 2.34 -8.89 -16.74
C LYS A 50 3.58 -8.54 -15.92
N ASN A 51 4.69 -8.22 -16.59
CA ASN A 51 5.99 -8.01 -15.94
C ASN A 51 6.20 -6.63 -15.35
N LEU A 52 5.69 -5.58 -16.00
CA LEU A 52 5.92 -4.19 -15.58
C LEU A 52 4.75 -3.61 -14.80
N ARG A 53 3.55 -4.21 -14.91
CA ARG A 53 2.37 -3.70 -14.20
C ARG A 53 1.92 -4.65 -13.10
N ILE A 54 1.53 -5.88 -13.45
CA ILE A 54 0.97 -6.82 -12.47
C ILE A 54 2.03 -7.24 -11.45
N ARG A 55 3.21 -7.65 -11.93
CA ARG A 55 4.30 -8.12 -11.05
C ARG A 55 4.81 -7.01 -10.13
N ASP A 56 4.97 -5.81 -10.64
CA ASP A 56 5.42 -4.65 -9.87
C ASP A 56 4.41 -4.30 -8.77
N GLN A 57 3.12 -4.26 -9.11
CA GLN A 57 2.05 -4.06 -8.12
C GLN A 57 2.08 -5.15 -7.04
N ARG A 58 2.12 -6.43 -7.45
CA ARG A 58 2.20 -7.55 -6.52
C ARG A 58 3.41 -7.44 -5.58
N GLN A 59 4.58 -7.10 -6.11
CA GLN A 59 5.81 -7.00 -5.32
C GLN A 59 5.76 -5.81 -4.36
N TRP A 60 5.18 -4.69 -4.77
CA TRP A 60 4.97 -3.53 -3.92
C TRP A 60 4.04 -3.87 -2.74
N TYR A 61 2.88 -4.47 -3.01
CA TYR A 61 1.92 -4.87 -1.97
C TYR A 61 2.51 -5.93 -1.02
N ALA A 62 3.18 -6.95 -1.55
CA ALA A 62 3.86 -7.97 -0.76
C ALA A 62 4.95 -7.36 0.15
N GLY A 63 5.72 -6.41 -0.40
CA GLY A 63 6.73 -5.66 0.34
C GLY A 63 6.13 -4.84 1.48
N LYS A 64 5.00 -4.17 1.22
CA LYS A 64 4.27 -3.42 2.26
C LYS A 64 3.68 -4.33 3.34
N ALA A 65 3.16 -5.50 2.98
CA ALA A 65 2.71 -6.48 3.95
C ALA A 65 3.86 -6.93 4.88
N LYS A 66 5.01 -7.29 4.30
CA LYS A 66 6.20 -7.70 5.05
C LYS A 66 6.72 -6.58 5.96
N LEU A 67 6.84 -5.35 5.44
CA LEU A 67 7.28 -4.20 6.23
C LEU A 67 6.39 -3.98 7.47
N ASN A 68 5.07 -4.00 7.30
CA ASN A 68 4.14 -3.81 8.41
C ASN A 68 4.22 -4.96 9.42
N ARG A 69 4.41 -6.20 8.96
CA ARG A 69 4.64 -7.35 9.84
C ARG A 69 5.93 -7.20 10.67
N ASP A 70 7.02 -6.78 10.03
CA ASP A 70 8.31 -6.56 10.69
C ASP A 70 8.23 -5.42 11.70
N LEU A 71 7.54 -4.32 11.36
CA LEU A 71 7.28 -3.22 12.28
C LEU A 71 6.42 -3.65 13.47
N ALA A 72 5.33 -4.41 13.24
CA ALA A 72 4.50 -4.95 14.31
C ALA A 72 5.35 -5.76 15.30
N ARG A 73 6.19 -6.67 14.81
CA ARG A 73 7.09 -7.47 15.64
C ARG A 73 8.10 -6.60 16.41
N ARG A 74 8.73 -5.62 15.76
CA ARG A 74 9.70 -4.72 16.39
C ARG A 74 9.06 -3.93 17.54
N TRP A 75 7.89 -3.36 17.31
CA TRP A 75 7.18 -2.58 18.32
C TRP A 75 6.63 -3.45 19.46
N PHE A 76 6.18 -4.67 19.16
CA PHE A 76 5.81 -5.64 20.18
C PHE A 76 6.99 -5.99 21.09
N VAL A 77 8.17 -6.27 20.50
CA VAL A 77 9.39 -6.53 21.28
C VAL A 77 9.78 -5.31 22.13
N ALA A 78 9.73 -4.10 21.57
CA ALA A 78 9.98 -2.87 22.33
C ALA A 78 9.02 -2.74 23.52
N LEU A 79 7.73 -3.06 23.34
CA LEU A 79 6.73 -3.01 24.40
C LEU A 79 7.04 -4.02 25.51
N VAL A 80 7.41 -5.25 25.15
CA VAL A 80 7.81 -6.28 26.11
C VAL A 80 9.04 -5.84 26.91
N VAL A 81 10.06 -5.29 26.25
CA VAL A 81 11.29 -4.81 26.92
C VAL A 81 10.98 -3.69 27.91
N VAL A 82 10.17 -2.69 27.53
CA VAL A 82 9.78 -1.59 28.43
C VAL A 82 8.99 -2.12 29.63
N ASN A 83 8.09 -3.08 29.43
CA ASN A 83 7.33 -3.69 30.53
C ASN A 83 8.23 -4.49 31.49
N ILE A 84 9.22 -5.22 30.97
CA ILE A 84 10.21 -5.92 31.80
C ILE A 84 11.03 -4.92 32.60
N ALA A 85 11.45 -3.80 32.00
CA ALA A 85 12.17 -2.74 32.70
C ALA A 85 11.31 -2.09 33.81
N ALA A 86 10.03 -1.82 33.52
CA ALA A 86 9.09 -1.30 34.50
C ALA A 86 8.92 -2.26 35.70
N LEU A 87 8.73 -3.55 35.41
CA LEU A 87 8.59 -4.58 36.43
C LEU A 87 9.88 -4.74 37.26
N GLY A 88 11.04 -4.76 36.60
CA GLY A 88 12.33 -4.83 37.27
C GLY A 88 12.57 -3.63 38.20
N ALA A 89 12.27 -2.41 37.74
CA ALA A 89 12.35 -1.21 38.56
C ALA A 89 11.39 -1.25 39.76
N ALA A 90 10.19 -1.79 39.57
CA ALA A 90 9.21 -1.97 40.64
C ALA A 90 9.71 -2.97 41.71
N ILE A 91 10.33 -4.08 41.31
CA ILE A 91 10.90 -5.06 42.25
C ILE A 91 12.10 -4.48 43.00
N LEU A 92 13.03 -3.83 42.29
CA LEU A 92 14.22 -3.23 42.93
C LEU A 92 13.85 -2.12 43.92
N ARG A 93 12.77 -1.37 43.66
CA ARG A 93 12.22 -0.39 44.61
C ARG A 93 11.82 -1.02 45.95
N ILE A 94 11.35 -2.27 45.95
CA ILE A 94 10.97 -2.99 47.17
C ILE A 94 12.21 -3.44 47.94
N GLU A 95 13.24 -3.94 47.24
CA GLU A 95 14.49 -4.41 47.83
C GLU A 95 15.40 -3.27 48.36
N PHE A 96 15.36 -2.10 47.72
CA PHE A 96 16.17 -0.94 48.07
C PHE A 96 15.31 0.29 48.43
N PRO A 97 14.61 0.25 49.58
CA PRO A 97 13.70 1.32 49.99
C PRO A 97 14.43 2.62 50.37
N SER A 98 15.75 2.58 50.56
CA SER A 98 16.60 3.76 50.85
C SER A 98 16.89 4.65 49.63
N VAL A 99 16.48 4.24 48.43
CA VAL A 99 16.60 5.06 47.22
C VAL A 99 15.29 5.78 46.98
N ASP A 100 15.30 7.11 47.16
CA ASP A 100 14.08 7.94 47.12
C ASP A 100 13.44 8.01 45.72
N HIS A 101 14.22 7.87 44.65
CA HIS A 101 13.76 8.12 43.28
C HIS A 101 13.98 6.90 42.38
N TRP A 102 12.88 6.24 41.99
CA TRP A 102 12.88 5.15 41.02
C TRP A 102 12.21 5.59 39.71
N PRO A 103 12.80 5.27 38.54
CA PRO A 103 12.25 5.66 37.24
C PRO A 103 11.03 4.81 36.81
N THR A 104 10.37 4.11 37.73
CA THR A 104 9.25 3.21 37.44
C THR A 104 8.12 3.94 36.71
N ASP A 105 7.77 5.15 37.15
CA ASP A 105 6.71 5.96 36.54
C ASP A 105 7.03 6.34 35.09
N ILE A 106 8.32 6.58 34.78
CA ILE A 106 8.79 6.86 33.42
C ILE A 106 8.58 5.64 32.53
N PHE A 107 8.93 4.44 33.01
CA PHE A 107 8.72 3.20 32.24
C PHE A 107 7.25 2.87 32.02
N VAL A 108 6.40 3.12 33.02
CA VAL A 108 4.95 2.93 32.90
C VAL A 108 4.36 3.92 31.88
N ALA A 109 4.73 5.20 31.95
CA ALA A 109 4.31 6.20 30.97
C ALA A 109 4.78 5.82 29.55
N ALA A 110 6.03 5.39 29.40
CA ALA A 110 6.57 4.94 28.12
C ALA A 110 5.81 3.71 27.57
N ALA A 111 5.47 2.73 28.42
CA ALA A 111 4.69 1.57 28.02
C ALA A 111 3.28 1.98 27.51
N ALA A 112 2.61 2.90 28.21
CA ALA A 112 1.31 3.40 27.81
C ALA A 112 1.36 4.17 26.48
N SER A 113 2.35 5.07 26.31
CA SER A 113 2.55 5.79 25.04
C SER A 113 2.84 4.83 23.88
N LEU A 114 3.68 3.83 24.13
CA LEU A 114 4.05 2.82 23.13
C LEU A 114 2.87 1.96 22.71
N MET A 115 2.04 1.56 23.67
CA MET A 115 0.79 0.85 23.42
C MET A 115 -0.17 1.70 22.56
N GLY A 116 -0.34 2.98 22.90
CA GLY A 116 -1.13 3.92 22.10
C GLY A 116 -0.60 4.08 20.68
N TRP A 117 0.72 4.15 20.52
CA TRP A 117 1.36 4.21 19.20
C TRP A 117 1.08 2.97 18.35
N VAL A 118 1.23 1.77 18.92
CA VAL A 118 0.94 0.50 18.23
C VAL A 118 -0.53 0.43 17.82
N GLN A 119 -1.44 0.83 18.71
CA GLN A 119 -2.87 0.83 18.44
C GLN A 119 -3.24 1.83 17.34
N SER A 120 -2.62 3.02 17.34
CA SER A 120 -2.82 4.04 16.30
C SER A 120 -2.32 3.57 14.93
N LYS A 121 -1.17 2.91 14.87
CA LYS A 121 -0.55 2.50 13.59
C LYS A 121 -1.16 1.25 12.96
N ARG A 122 -1.90 0.42 13.70
CA ARG A 122 -2.64 -0.74 13.19
C ARG A 122 -1.80 -1.65 12.27
N PHE A 123 -0.53 -1.87 12.62
CA PHE A 123 0.44 -2.59 11.77
C PHE A 123 -0.03 -4.00 11.35
N HIS A 124 -0.69 -4.72 12.27
CA HIS A 124 -1.23 -6.06 11.98
C HIS A 124 -2.32 -6.02 10.91
N GLU A 125 -3.25 -5.08 11.01
CA GLU A 125 -4.34 -4.93 10.04
C GLU A 125 -3.81 -4.53 8.67
N LEU A 126 -2.89 -3.58 8.62
CA LEU A 126 -2.23 -3.15 7.38
C LEU A 126 -1.47 -4.32 6.73
N SER A 127 -0.72 -5.09 7.51
CA SER A 127 -0.02 -6.28 7.01
C SER A 127 -1.00 -7.28 6.38
N SER A 128 -2.10 -7.59 7.06
CA SER A 128 -3.09 -8.56 6.58
C SER A 128 -3.81 -8.07 5.32
N SER A 129 -4.22 -6.80 5.30
CA SER A 129 -4.91 -6.23 4.15
C SER A 129 -4.00 -6.17 2.91
N TYR A 130 -2.73 -5.77 3.05
CA TYR A 130 -1.79 -5.80 1.93
C TYR A 130 -1.47 -7.22 1.45
N ALA A 131 -1.42 -8.20 2.37
CA ALA A 131 -1.25 -9.60 1.99
C ALA A 131 -2.45 -10.12 1.19
N LEU A 132 -3.68 -9.77 1.60
CA LEU A 132 -4.89 -10.10 0.86
C LEU A 132 -4.87 -9.52 -0.56
N THR A 133 -4.61 -8.21 -0.71
CA THR A 133 -4.48 -7.56 -2.02
C THR A 133 -3.42 -8.24 -2.89
N THR A 134 -2.29 -8.67 -2.29
CA THR A 134 -1.25 -9.43 -3.02
C THR A 134 -1.80 -10.73 -3.62
N HIS A 135 -2.62 -11.46 -2.85
CA HIS A 135 -3.28 -12.68 -3.32
C HIS A 135 -4.32 -12.39 -4.41
N GLU A 136 -5.10 -11.33 -4.26
CA GLU A 136 -6.07 -10.91 -5.27
C GLU A 136 -5.38 -10.54 -6.60
N ILE A 137 -4.26 -9.82 -6.55
CA ILE A 137 -3.45 -9.52 -7.75
C ILE A 137 -2.93 -10.81 -8.38
N LEU A 138 -2.52 -11.78 -7.58
CA LEU A 138 -2.05 -13.07 -8.09
C LEU A 138 -3.17 -13.84 -8.81
N LEU A 139 -4.39 -13.86 -8.24
CA LEU A 139 -5.56 -14.45 -8.87
C LEU A 139 -5.92 -13.72 -10.16
N LEU A 140 -5.88 -12.39 -10.15
CA LEU A 140 -6.11 -11.58 -11.34
C LEU A 140 -5.09 -11.91 -12.45
N ALA A 141 -3.82 -12.07 -12.10
CA ALA A 141 -2.80 -12.49 -13.06
C ALA A 141 -3.11 -13.86 -13.69
N ALA A 142 -3.67 -14.79 -12.92
CA ALA A 142 -4.05 -16.12 -13.40
C ALA A 142 -5.27 -16.10 -14.33
N MET A 143 -6.11 -15.07 -14.27
CA MET A 143 -7.25 -14.87 -15.16
C MET A 143 -6.88 -14.21 -16.51
N MET A 144 -5.59 -13.95 -16.76
CA MET A 144 -5.14 -13.38 -18.03
C MET A 144 -5.54 -14.29 -19.19
N PRO A 145 -6.19 -13.76 -20.26
CA PRO A 145 -6.67 -14.57 -21.37
C PRO A 145 -5.52 -15.34 -22.06
N PRO A 146 -5.60 -16.68 -22.14
CA PRO A 146 -4.57 -17.49 -22.79
C PRO A 146 -4.61 -17.35 -24.31
N ASP A 147 -5.75 -16.92 -24.88
CA ASP A 147 -5.94 -16.76 -26.31
C ASP A 147 -5.51 -15.37 -26.80
N ASN A 148 -5.05 -15.30 -28.06
CA ASN A 148 -4.59 -14.07 -28.69
C ASN A 148 -5.75 -13.21 -29.24
N SER A 149 -6.71 -12.93 -28.36
CA SER A 149 -7.79 -11.99 -28.61
C SER A 149 -7.43 -10.61 -28.04
N GLU A 150 -7.30 -9.63 -28.95
CA GLU A 150 -7.11 -8.21 -28.61
C GLU A 150 -8.25 -7.69 -27.73
N GLU A 151 -9.49 -8.08 -28.03
CA GLU A 151 -10.69 -7.63 -27.32
C GLU A 151 -10.70 -8.14 -25.87
N LYS A 152 -10.46 -9.44 -25.66
CA LYS A 152 -10.40 -10.01 -24.31
C LYS A 152 -9.25 -9.44 -23.51
N PHE A 153 -8.08 -9.24 -24.13
CA PHE A 153 -6.95 -8.63 -23.45
C PHE A 153 -7.25 -7.18 -23.05
N SER A 154 -7.87 -6.40 -23.94
CA SER A 154 -8.27 -5.02 -23.63
C SER A 154 -9.30 -4.96 -22.49
N SER A 155 -10.28 -5.86 -22.47
CA SER A 155 -11.26 -5.95 -21.36
C SER A 155 -10.56 -6.29 -20.05
N PHE A 156 -9.70 -7.31 -20.06
CA PHE A 156 -8.94 -7.73 -18.90
C PHE A 156 -8.09 -6.59 -18.31
N VAL A 157 -7.36 -5.85 -19.15
CA VAL A 157 -6.56 -4.69 -18.70
C VAL A 157 -7.46 -3.62 -18.10
N GLY A 158 -8.62 -3.35 -18.71
CA GLY A 158 -9.59 -2.40 -18.16
C GLY A 158 -10.09 -2.81 -16.78
N ASP A 159 -10.48 -4.07 -16.61
CA ASP A 159 -10.96 -4.61 -15.33
C ASP A 159 -9.88 -4.59 -14.25
N ALA A 160 -8.64 -4.93 -14.62
CA ALA A 160 -7.48 -4.91 -13.73
C ALA A 160 -7.13 -3.50 -13.26
N GLU A 161 -7.03 -2.53 -14.17
CA GLU A 161 -6.73 -1.15 -13.81
C GLU A 161 -7.86 -0.50 -13.02
N ASN A 162 -9.12 -0.83 -13.31
CA ASN A 162 -10.25 -0.40 -12.51
C ASN A 162 -10.17 -0.98 -11.09
N ALA A 163 -9.80 -2.25 -10.93
CA ALA A 163 -9.60 -2.86 -9.62
C ALA A 163 -8.49 -2.15 -8.83
N PHE A 164 -7.33 -1.92 -9.44
CA PHE A 164 -6.21 -1.22 -8.81
C PHE A 164 -6.58 0.22 -8.42
N SER A 165 -7.33 0.92 -9.28
CA SER A 165 -7.77 2.29 -9.02
C SER A 165 -8.75 2.39 -7.85
N ARG A 166 -9.69 1.43 -7.73
CA ARG A 166 -10.62 1.34 -6.59
C ARG A 166 -9.87 1.09 -5.29
N GLU A 167 -8.96 0.12 -5.29
CA GLU A 167 -8.07 -0.19 -4.16
C GLU A 167 -7.35 1.07 -3.67
N HIS A 168 -6.63 1.77 -4.56
CA HIS A 168 -5.90 2.99 -4.19
C HIS A 168 -6.79 4.09 -3.60
N THR A 169 -7.99 4.27 -4.14
CA THR A 169 -8.94 5.26 -3.61
C THR A 169 -9.46 4.86 -2.23
N GLN A 170 -9.77 3.58 -2.00
CA GLN A 170 -10.13 3.09 -0.67
C GLN A 170 -8.98 3.27 0.34
N TRP A 171 -7.73 3.09 -0.09
CA TRP A 171 -6.56 3.34 0.75
C TRP A 171 -6.37 4.82 1.11
N ARG A 172 -6.63 5.73 0.18
CA ARG A 172 -6.62 7.18 0.45
C ARG A 172 -7.71 7.57 1.44
N ALA A 173 -8.95 7.13 1.20
CA ALA A 173 -10.07 7.40 2.10
C ALA A 173 -9.82 6.88 3.53
N ARG A 174 -9.17 5.71 3.68
CA ARG A 174 -8.78 5.18 4.99
C ARG A 174 -7.68 5.99 5.69
N ARG A 175 -6.84 6.71 4.95
CA ARG A 175 -5.80 7.59 5.51
C ARG A 175 -6.35 8.93 5.96
N ASP A 176 -7.39 9.46 5.31
CA ASP A 176 -7.95 10.78 5.62
C ASP A 176 -8.88 10.77 6.85
N VAL A 177 -9.32 9.57 7.27
CA VAL A 177 -10.21 9.37 8.44
C VAL A 177 -9.42 8.95 9.70
N ALA A 178 -8.09 8.82 9.61
CA ALA A 178 -7.20 8.41 10.70
C ALA A 178 -6.29 9.56 11.16
#